data_AF-A0A2H0VHD2-F1
#
_entry.id   AF-A0A2H0VHD2-F1
#
_cell.length_a   1.000
_cell.length_b   1.000
_cell.length_c   1.000
_cell.angle_alpha   90.00
_cell.angle_beta   90.00
_cell.angle_gamma   90.00
#
_symmetry.space_group_name_H-M   'P 1'
#
loop_
_entity.id
_entity.type
_entity.pdbx_description
1 polymer ?
#
loop_
_entity_poly.entity_id
_entity_poly.type
_entity_poly.pdbx_seq_one_letter_code
_entity_poly.pdbx_strand_id
1 'polypeptide(L)'
;MTIIKPNKEKKESRSFVYAGIICGSMLVVTVISYIGLVNTRHDLSSMRNDVEDLKVENAELKNDYYNLVKSDNLERLAEERGLVKDRNPKWALASQY
;
A
#
# COMPACT_ATOMS: atom_id res chain seq x y z
N MET A 1 62.83 42.19 29.91
CA MET A 1 62.42 41.01 29.11
C MET A 1 60.91 40.88 29.25
N THR A 2 60.15 41.11 28.18
CA THR A 2 58.68 41.20 28.25
C THR A 2 58.08 39.93 27.66
N ILE A 3 57.37 39.16 28.49
CA ILE A 3 56.76 37.88 28.11
C ILE A 3 55.33 38.16 27.64
N ILE A 4 55.06 37.95 26.34
CA ILE A 4 53.74 38.10 25.74
C ILE A 4 52.97 36.78 25.92
N LYS A 5 51.85 36.82 26.64
CA LYS A 5 50.96 35.66 26.84
C LYS A 5 50.00 35.52 25.65
N PRO A 6 50.00 34.39 24.91
CA PRO A 6 49.08 34.20 23.80
C PRO A 6 47.64 34.03 24.29
N ASN A 7 46.72 34.76 23.67
CA ASN A 7 45.29 34.76 24.00
C ASN A 7 44.64 33.42 23.61
N LYS A 8 44.44 32.52 24.58
CA LYS A 8 43.85 31.18 24.40
C LYS A 8 42.32 31.17 24.27
N GLU A 9 41.62 32.27 24.57
CA GLU A 9 40.16 32.26 24.74
C GLU A 9 39.39 32.15 23.42
N LYS A 10 39.99 32.56 22.29
CA LYS A 10 39.36 32.49 20.97
C LYS A 10 39.09 31.06 20.48
N LYS A 11 39.78 30.04 21.04
CA LYS A 11 39.61 28.64 20.60
C LYS A 11 38.42 27.97 21.29
N GLU A 12 38.17 28.27 22.56
CA GLU A 12 37.04 27.67 23.30
C GLU A 12 35.70 28.26 22.87
N SER A 13 35.60 29.57 22.64
CA SER A 13 34.36 30.20 22.17
C SER A 13 33.91 29.66 20.81
N ARG A 14 34.84 29.30 19.92
CA ARG A 14 34.54 28.64 18.64
C ARG A 14 33.93 27.25 18.82
N SER A 15 34.40 26.46 19.79
CA SER A 15 33.86 25.12 20.06
C SER A 15 32.38 25.17 20.49
N PHE A 16 31.98 26.16 21.29
CA PHE A 16 30.58 26.34 21.69
C PHE A 16 29.67 26.70 20.51
N VAL A 17 30.17 27.49 19.55
CA VAL A 17 29.40 27.81 18.33
C VAL A 17 29.16 26.54 17.50
N TYR A 18 30.17 25.69 17.31
CA TYR A 18 29.99 24.43 16.59
C TYR A 18 29.02 23.48 17.32
N ALA A 19 29.12 23.38 18.65
CA ALA A 19 28.19 22.58 19.44
C ALA A 19 26.74 23.09 19.31
N GLY A 20 26.54 24.40 19.30
CA GLY A 20 25.23 25.01 19.08
C GLY A 20 24.65 24.70 17.70
N ILE A 21 25.47 24.77 16.65
CA ILE A 21 25.05 24.42 15.28
C ILE A 21 24.68 22.94 15.17
N ILE A 22 25.47 22.04 15.76
CA ILE A 22 25.18 20.60 15.76
C ILE A 22 23.89 20.30 16.52
N CYS A 23 23.69 20.94 17.68
CA CYS A 23 22.48 20.74 18.47
C CYS A 23 21.25 21.28 17.73
N GLY A 24 21.37 22.46 17.12
CA GLY A 24 20.31 23.04 16.28
C GLY A 24 19.98 22.18 15.06
N SER A 25 20.99 21.68 14.34
CA SER A 25 20.76 20.82 13.18
C SER A 25 20.11 19.50 13.57
N MET A 26 20.48 18.92 14.70
CA MET A 26 19.88 17.70 15.23
C MET A 26 18.38 17.88 15.51
N LEU A 27 17.99 19.00 16.12
CA LEU A 27 16.59 19.33 16.37
C LEU A 27 15.78 19.46 15.07
N VAL A 28 16.35 20.13 14.06
CA VAL A 28 15.71 20.27 12.74
C VAL A 28 15.50 18.90 12.09
N VAL A 29 16.51 18.02 12.12
CA VAL A 29 16.39 16.67 11.59
C VAL A 29 15.29 15.89 12.32
N THR A 30 15.23 15.97 13.65
CA THR A 30 14.18 15.28 14.43
C THR A 30 12.78 15.75 14.03
N VAL A 31 12.57 17.06 13.85
CA VAL A 31 11.27 17.60 13.43
C VAL A 31 10.88 17.10 12.04
N ILE A 32 11.81 17.12 11.07
CA ILE A 32 11.55 16.62 9.72
C ILE A 32 11.24 15.13 9.75
N SER A 33 12.01 14.34 10.52
CA SER A 33 11.76 12.91 10.68
C SER A 33 10.39 12.63 11.30
N TYR A 34 9.94 13.43 12.27
CA TYR A 34 8.63 13.29 12.87
C TYR A 34 7.50 13.57 11.87
N ILE A 35 7.61 14.67 11.11
CA ILE A 35 6.63 15.00 10.07
C ILE A 35 6.55 13.88 9.02
N GLY A 36 7.71 13.38 8.58
CA GLY A 36 7.79 12.24 7.66
C GLY A 36 7.08 11.00 8.22
N LEU A 37 7.34 10.65 9.48
CA LEU A 37 6.71 9.50 10.13
C LEU A 37 5.18 9.64 10.22
N VAL A 38 4.68 10.83 10.54
CA VAL A 38 3.24 11.09 10.61
C VAL A 38 2.60 10.93 9.24
N ASN A 39 3.20 11.49 8.18
CA ASN A 39 2.69 11.32 6.82
C ASN A 39 2.68 9.84 6.41
N THR A 40 3.78 9.12 6.64
CA THR A 40 3.84 7.67 6.34
C THR A 40 2.78 6.88 7.09
N ARG A 41 2.46 7.25 8.34
CA ARG A 41 1.37 6.60 9.09
C ARG A 41 0.00 6.87 8.48
N HIS A 42 -0.25 8.09 8.02
CA HIS A 42 -1.50 8.41 7.32
C HIS A 42 -1.62 7.66 6.00
N ASP A 43 -0.56 7.63 5.20
CA ASP A 43 -0.52 6.88 3.93
C ASP A 43 -0.77 5.40 4.15
N LEU A 44 -0.13 4.81 5.18
CA LEU A 44 -0.33 3.40 5.54
C LEU A 44 -1.76 3.12 6.02
N SER A 45 -2.38 4.05 6.74
CA SER A 45 -3.78 3.94 7.15
C SER A 45 -4.72 4.01 5.94
N SER A 46 -4.45 4.92 4.99
CA SER A 46 -5.24 5.03 3.76
C SER A 46 -5.13 3.76 2.94
N MET A 47 -3.90 3.29 2.68
CA MET A 47 -3.67 2.03 1.94
C MET A 47 -4.34 0.83 2.62
N ARG A 48 -4.39 0.79 3.95
CA ARG A 48 -5.07 -0.28 4.66
C ARG A 48 -6.58 -0.26 4.42
N ASN A 49 -7.19 0.93 4.42
CA ASN A 49 -8.61 1.09 4.10
C ASN A 49 -8.87 0.68 2.65
N ASP A 50 -8.06 1.14 1.70
CA ASP A 50 -8.20 0.77 0.29
C ASP A 50 -8.13 -0.76 0.08
N VAL A 51 -7.24 -1.44 0.81
CA VAL A 51 -7.15 -2.92 0.78
C VAL A 51 -8.39 -3.58 1.37
N GLU A 52 -9.00 -2.99 2.38
CA GLU A 52 -10.24 -3.51 2.97
C GLU A 52 -11.41 -3.34 2.01
N ASP A 53 -11.54 -2.17 1.38
CA ASP A 53 -12.54 -1.90 0.36
C ASP A 53 -12.39 -2.84 -0.85
N LEU A 54 -11.16 -3.04 -1.35
CA LEU A 54 -10.88 -3.99 -2.43
C LEU A 54 -11.23 -5.44 -2.07
N LYS A 55 -11.12 -5.83 -0.78
CA LYS A 55 -11.54 -7.17 -0.35
C LYS A 55 -13.07 -7.31 -0.37
N VAL A 56 -13.79 -6.27 0.03
CA VAL A 56 -15.25 -6.24 -0.03
C VAL A 56 -15.70 -6.33 -1.49
N GLU A 57 -15.15 -5.48 -2.36
CA GLU A 57 -15.45 -5.50 -3.80
C GLU A 57 -15.12 -6.86 -4.43
N ASN A 58 -14.00 -7.48 -4.05
CA ASN A 58 -13.66 -8.83 -4.54
C ASN A 58 -14.69 -9.89 -4.09
N ALA A 59 -15.16 -9.81 -2.84
CA ALA A 59 -16.17 -10.73 -2.33
C ALA A 59 -17.51 -10.53 -3.04
N GLU A 60 -17.91 -9.29 -3.31
CA GLU A 60 -19.10 -8.95 -4.10
C GLU A 60 -18.98 -9.48 -5.52
N LEU A 61 -17.88 -9.20 -6.21
CA LEU A 61 -17.63 -9.70 -7.57
C LEU A 61 -17.67 -11.23 -7.63
N LYS A 62 -17.11 -11.90 -6.62
CA LYS A 62 -17.15 -13.37 -6.51
C LYS A 62 -18.58 -13.87 -6.32
N ASN A 63 -19.37 -13.18 -5.51
CA ASN A 63 -20.78 -13.52 -5.32
C ASN A 63 -21.58 -13.33 -6.62
N ASP A 64 -21.34 -12.24 -7.34
CA ASP A 64 -21.98 -11.97 -8.63
C ASP A 64 -21.58 -13.01 -9.68
N TYR A 65 -20.31 -13.37 -9.75
CA TYR A 65 -19.84 -14.45 -10.61
C TYR A 65 -20.54 -15.78 -10.29
N TYR A 66 -20.62 -16.17 -9.02
CA TYR A 66 -21.33 -17.39 -8.67
C TYR A 66 -22.82 -17.30 -8.94
N ASN A 67 -23.44 -16.14 -8.76
CA ASN A 67 -24.83 -15.96 -9.12
C ASN A 67 -25.04 -16.13 -10.62
N LEU A 68 -24.17 -15.60 -11.48
CA LEU A 68 -24.25 -15.80 -12.93
C LEU A 68 -24.03 -17.27 -13.35
N VAL A 69 -23.07 -17.96 -12.73
CA VAL A 69 -22.67 -19.33 -13.09
C VAL A 69 -23.52 -20.40 -12.39
N LYS A 70 -24.43 -20.03 -11.49
CA LYS A 70 -25.40 -20.97 -10.91
C LYS A 70 -26.17 -21.67 -12.03
N SER A 71 -26.27 -23.01 -11.91
CA SER A 71 -26.95 -23.86 -12.89
C SER A 71 -28.34 -23.34 -13.23
N ASP A 72 -29.10 -22.87 -12.25
CA ASP A 72 -30.46 -22.36 -12.46
C ASP A 72 -30.49 -21.11 -13.37
N ASN A 73 -29.50 -20.23 -13.22
CA ASN A 73 -29.37 -19.04 -14.06
C ASN A 73 -28.86 -19.40 -15.45
N LEU A 74 -27.93 -20.34 -15.56
CA LEU A 74 -27.46 -20.83 -16.86
C LEU A 74 -28.54 -21.58 -17.63
N GLU A 75 -29.38 -22.36 -16.94
CA GLU A 75 -30.48 -23.13 -17.52
C GLU A 75 -31.59 -22.19 -17.99
N ARG A 76 -31.92 -21.15 -17.20
CA ARG A 76 -32.81 -20.07 -17.63
C ARG A 76 -32.27 -19.30 -18.84
N LEU A 77 -30.98 -18.96 -18.84
CA LEU A 77 -30.35 -18.23 -19.96
C LEU A 77 -30.27 -19.11 -21.22
N ALA A 78 -30.07 -20.43 -21.05
CA ALA A 78 -30.16 -21.40 -22.13
C ALA A 78 -31.59 -21.47 -22.70
N GLU A 79 -32.61 -21.56 -21.85
CA GLU A 79 -34.02 -21.54 -22.26
C GLU A 79 -34.39 -20.26 -23.02
N GLU A 80 -33.98 -19.07 -22.52
CA GLU A 80 -34.18 -17.79 -23.20
C GLU A 80 -33.52 -17.73 -24.59
N ARG A 81 -32.39 -18.42 -24.76
CA ARG A 81 -31.67 -18.51 -26.04
C ARG A 81 -32.15 -19.68 -26.91
N GLY A 82 -33.18 -20.41 -26.49
CA GLY A 82 -33.72 -21.58 -27.19
C GLY A 82 -32.78 -22.79 -27.19
N LEU A 83 -31.79 -22.82 -26.30
CA LEU A 83 -30.84 -23.91 -26.13
C LEU A 83 -31.48 -24.98 -25.25
N VAL A 84 -31.47 -26.23 -25.74
CA VAL A 84 -32.01 -27.39 -25.02
C VAL A 84 -30.85 -28.20 -24.44
N LYS A 85 -30.99 -28.64 -23.19
CA LYS A 85 -30.02 -29.51 -22.53
C LYS A 85 -29.96 -30.88 -23.22
N ASP A 86 -28.92 -31.11 -24.01
CA ASP A 86 -28.66 -32.40 -24.66
C ASP A 86 -28.15 -33.41 -23.61
N ARG A 87 -29.02 -34.35 -23.22
CA ARG A 87 -28.69 -35.37 -22.21
C ARG A 87 -27.78 -36.49 -22.74
N ASN A 88 -27.63 -36.64 -24.06
CA ASN A 88 -26.78 -37.68 -24.66
C ASN A 88 -26.16 -37.21 -25.99
N PRO A 89 -25.19 -36.28 -25.93
CA PRO A 89 -24.58 -35.72 -27.13
C PRO A 89 -23.74 -36.76 -27.87
N LYS A 90 -24.26 -37.25 -29.00
CA LYS A 90 -23.56 -38.21 -29.87
C LYS A 90 -22.22 -37.67 -30.40
N TRP A 91 -22.08 -36.35 -30.49
CA TRP A 91 -20.87 -35.67 -30.95
C TRP A 91 -19.74 -35.68 -29.91
N ALA A 92 -20.03 -35.78 -28.61
CA ALA A 92 -19.01 -35.85 -27.56
C ALA A 92 -18.27 -37.20 -27.53
N LEU A 93 -18.91 -38.27 -28.01
CA LEU A 93 -18.33 -39.60 -28.15
C LEU A 93 -17.55 -39.77 -29.45
N ALA A 94 -17.90 -39.01 -30.49
CA ALA A 94 -17.27 -39.09 -31.81
C ALA A 94 -15.86 -38.45 -31.86
N SER A 95 -15.51 -37.56 -30.93
CA SER A 95 -14.20 -36.89 -30.89
C SER A 95 -13.12 -37.65 -30.12
N GLN A 96 -13.43 -38.82 -29.56
CA GLN A 96 -12.48 -39.65 -28.81
C GLN A 96 -11.79 -40.75 -29.64
N TYR A 97 -12.03 -40.78 -30.96
CA TYR A 97 -11.39 -41.71 -31.91
C TYR A 97 -10.46 -40.98 -32.89
#